data_AF-A0A7C1RVW6-F1
#
_entry.id   AF-A0A7C1RVW6-F1
#
_cell.length_a   1.000
_cell.length_b   1.000
_cell.length_c   1.000
_cell.angle_alpha   90.00
_cell.angle_beta   90.00
_cell.angle_gamma   90.00
#
_symmetry.space_group_name_H-M   'P 1'
#
loop_
_entity.id
_entity.type
_entity.pdbx_description
1 polymer ?
#
loop_
_entity_poly.entity_id
_entity_poly.type
_entity_poly.pdbx_seq_one_letter_code
_entity_poly.pdbx_strand_id
1 'polypeptide(L)'
;MAAKLSDNALKVLERRYLKKDAEGKVVETVDEMFRRVAGALAKAEKLYGKKQSQIKKIEKDFYSIMSSLEFMPNSPTLMNAGRELGQLSACFLPDQLIITDCGPKPISQIREGDMVLTHKNRLRKVTRLFKRKSNEIYILDIFKLLSSTLKVTGEHPIWALKRGEMEPAWIHVSDLKPGDYVGLSF
;
A
#
# COMPACT_ATOMS: atom_id res chain seq x y z
N MET A 1 -21.52 15.63 -7.11
CA MET A 1 -21.97 15.22 -8.45
C MET A 1 -21.17 13.99 -8.84
N ALA A 2 -21.75 13.03 -9.56
CA ALA A 2 -21.01 11.89 -10.07
C ALA A 2 -19.91 12.37 -11.05
N ALA A 3 -18.69 11.84 -10.90
CA ALA A 3 -17.57 12.20 -11.76
C ALA A 3 -17.91 11.94 -13.23
N LYS A 4 -17.72 12.93 -14.10
CA LYS A 4 -17.94 12.77 -15.54
C LYS A 4 -16.72 12.06 -16.15
N LEU A 5 -16.80 10.73 -16.21
CA LEU A 5 -15.72 9.87 -16.67
C LEU A 5 -15.86 9.53 -18.16
N SER A 6 -14.73 9.38 -18.84
CA SER A 6 -14.71 8.88 -20.21
C SER A 6 -14.96 7.37 -20.25
N ASP A 7 -15.44 6.86 -21.40
CA ASP A 7 -15.67 5.42 -21.59
C ASP A 7 -14.41 4.59 -21.35
N ASN A 8 -13.25 5.13 -21.71
CA ASN A 8 -11.98 4.46 -21.44
C ASN A 8 -11.70 4.39 -19.94
N ALA A 9 -11.95 5.47 -19.19
CA ALA A 9 -11.79 5.47 -17.74
C ALA A 9 -12.71 4.44 -17.07
N LEU A 10 -13.98 4.37 -17.50
CA LEU A 10 -14.95 3.38 -17.01
C LEU A 10 -14.45 1.94 -17.26
N LYS A 11 -14.01 1.63 -18.48
CA LYS A 11 -13.43 0.31 -18.81
C LYS A 11 -12.21 -0.03 -17.96
N VAL A 12 -11.35 0.95 -17.68
CA VAL A 12 -10.18 0.74 -16.81
C VAL A 12 -10.61 0.48 -15.36
N LEU A 13 -11.60 1.21 -14.86
CA LEU A 13 -12.17 1.04 -13.51
C LEU A 13 -12.79 -0.35 -13.33
N GLU A 14 -13.67 -0.77 -14.23
CA GLU A 14 -14.27 -2.11 -14.23
C GLU A 14 -13.24 -3.22 -14.31
N ARG A 15 -12.18 -3.02 -15.11
CA ARG A 15 -11.17 -4.04 -15.29
C ARG A 15 -10.27 -4.19 -14.07
N ARG A 16 -9.89 -3.08 -13.42
CA ARG A 16 -8.76 -3.04 -12.47
C ARG A 16 -9.11 -2.62 -11.05
N TYR A 17 -10.12 -1.78 -10.85
CA TYR A 17 -10.27 -1.03 -9.60
C TYR A 17 -11.55 -1.37 -8.84
N LEU A 18 -12.67 -1.54 -9.54
CA LEU A 18 -13.95 -1.86 -8.92
C LEU A 18 -13.92 -3.25 -8.30
N LYS A 19 -14.55 -3.38 -7.13
CA LYS A 19 -14.72 -4.65 -6.43
C LYS A 19 -15.47 -5.66 -7.31
N LYS A 20 -15.01 -6.90 -7.24
CA LYS A 20 -15.61 -8.05 -7.91
C LYS A 20 -15.99 -9.13 -6.89
N ASP A 21 -17.02 -9.89 -7.20
CA ASP A 21 -17.37 -11.10 -6.47
C ASP A 21 -16.45 -12.28 -6.84
N ALA A 22 -16.74 -13.46 -6.29
CA ALA A 22 -15.95 -14.67 -6.51
C ALA A 22 -16.01 -15.15 -7.97
N GLU A 23 -17.08 -14.82 -8.67
CA GLU A 23 -17.33 -15.11 -10.08
C GLU A 23 -16.69 -14.07 -11.01
N GLY A 24 -16.09 -13.01 -10.45
CA GLY A 24 -15.38 -11.97 -11.20
C GLY A 24 -16.28 -10.88 -11.77
N LYS A 25 -17.57 -10.85 -11.42
CA LYS A 25 -18.53 -9.82 -11.82
C LYS A 25 -18.33 -8.57 -10.97
N VAL A 26 -18.43 -7.40 -11.60
CA VAL A 26 -18.31 -6.11 -10.92
C VAL A 26 -19.53 -5.89 -10.02
N VAL A 27 -19.29 -5.64 -8.74
CA VAL A 27 -20.32 -5.45 -7.69
C VAL A 27 -20.20 -4.11 -6.97
N GLU A 28 -19.42 -3.19 -7.52
CA GLU A 28 -19.17 -1.86 -6.96
C GLU A 28 -19.25 -0.83 -8.08
N THR A 29 -19.98 0.25 -7.83
CA THR A 29 -20.03 1.42 -8.70
C THR A 29 -18.84 2.36 -8.44
N VAL A 30 -18.58 3.29 -9.35
CA VAL A 30 -17.50 4.26 -9.17
C VAL A 30 -17.73 5.16 -7.95
N ASP A 31 -18.97 5.54 -7.68
CA ASP A 31 -19.33 6.32 -6.49
C ASP A 31 -19.01 5.55 -5.19
N GLU A 32 -19.42 4.29 -5.13
CA GLU A 32 -19.13 3.40 -4.00
C GLU A 32 -17.63 3.18 -3.82
N MET A 33 -16.88 3.02 -4.92
CA MET A 33 -15.42 2.93 -4.89
C MET A 33 -14.80 4.18 -4.25
N PHE A 34 -15.23 5.39 -4.65
CA PHE A 34 -14.73 6.63 -4.04
C PHE A 34 -15.10 6.75 -2.57
N ARG A 35 -16.33 6.37 -2.17
CA ARG A 35 -16.73 6.36 -0.75
C ARG A 35 -15.89 5.37 0.06
N ARG A 36 -15.68 4.16 -0.45
CA ARG A 36 -14.84 3.14 0.19
C ARG A 36 -13.42 3.67 0.42
N VAL A 37 -12.80 4.22 -0.63
CA VAL A 37 -11.43 4.75 -0.54
C VAL A 37 -11.37 5.93 0.42
N ALA A 38 -12.29 6.90 0.33
CA ALA A 38 -12.33 8.07 1.20
C ALA A 38 -12.50 7.68 2.67
N GLY A 39 -13.45 6.78 2.97
CA GLY A 39 -13.70 6.31 4.33
C GLY A 39 -12.53 5.51 4.88
N ALA A 40 -11.85 4.70 4.06
CA ALA A 40 -10.67 3.96 4.47
C ALA A 40 -9.50 4.90 4.82
N LEU A 41 -9.26 5.93 4.01
CA LEU A 41 -8.20 6.92 4.27
C LEU A 41 -8.51 7.76 5.52
N ALA A 42 -9.73 8.26 5.65
CA ALA A 42 -10.12 9.10 6.77
C ALA A 42 -10.06 8.38 8.12
N LYS A 43 -10.24 7.05 8.16
CA LYS A 43 -10.14 6.25 9.39
C LYS A 43 -8.76 6.33 10.05
N ALA A 44 -7.68 6.56 9.28
CA ALA A 44 -6.33 6.71 9.83
C ALA A 44 -6.23 7.88 10.82
N GLU A 45 -7.05 8.93 10.65
CA GLU A 45 -7.09 10.11 11.51
C GLU A 45 -7.50 9.80 12.96
N LYS A 46 -8.14 8.64 13.20
CA LYS A 46 -8.42 8.15 14.56
C LYS A 46 -7.12 7.92 15.35
N LEU A 47 -6.06 7.46 14.68
CA LEU A 47 -4.74 7.24 15.28
C LEU A 47 -4.11 8.55 15.77
N TYR A 48 -4.49 9.66 15.14
CA TYR A 48 -4.03 11.01 15.48
C TYR A 48 -5.01 11.76 16.40
N GLY A 49 -5.91 11.04 17.09
CA GLY A 49 -6.78 11.60 18.12
C GLY A 49 -7.95 12.45 17.61
N LYS A 50 -8.29 12.41 16.32
CA LYS A 50 -9.42 13.18 15.79
C LYS A 50 -10.76 12.60 16.21
N LYS A 51 -11.72 13.49 16.50
CA LYS A 51 -13.09 13.14 16.84
C LYS A 51 -13.86 12.62 15.62
N GLN A 52 -14.89 11.82 15.84
CA GLN A 52 -15.70 11.24 14.78
C GLN A 52 -16.30 12.26 13.79
N SER A 53 -16.65 13.46 14.27
CA SER A 53 -17.13 14.56 13.43
C SER A 53 -16.06 15.10 12.48
N GLN A 54 -14.81 15.19 12.95
CA GLN A 54 -13.67 15.61 12.14
C GLN A 54 -13.31 14.54 11.09
N ILE A 55 -13.34 13.27 11.48
CA ILE A 55 -13.13 12.13 10.57
C ILE A 55 -14.16 12.14 9.43
N LYS A 56 -15.45 12.33 9.74
CA LYS A 56 -16.50 12.43 8.72
C LYS A 56 -16.31 13.62 7.78
N LYS A 57 -15.78 14.74 8.28
CA LYS A 57 -15.45 15.89 7.44
C LYS A 57 -14.32 15.54 6.48
N ILE A 58 -13.24 14.94 6.97
CA ILE A 58 -12.09 14.53 6.15
C ILE A 58 -12.49 13.48 5.10
N GLU A 59 -13.34 12.52 5.46
CA GLU A 59 -13.92 11.56 4.51
C GLU A 59 -14.67 12.27 3.38
N LYS A 60 -15.50 13.26 3.72
CA LYS A 60 -16.22 14.07 2.72
C LYS A 60 -15.27 14.85 1.82
N ASP A 61 -14.21 15.42 2.39
CA ASP A 61 -13.21 16.19 1.64
C ASP A 61 -12.45 15.27 0.66
N PHE A 62 -12.00 14.08 1.09
CA PHE A 62 -11.39 13.09 0.21
C PHE A 62 -12.33 12.63 -0.91
N TYR A 63 -13.59 12.34 -0.59
CA TYR A 63 -14.57 11.98 -1.60
C TYR A 63 -14.77 13.13 -2.61
N SER A 64 -14.84 14.37 -2.13
CA SER A 64 -15.04 15.55 -2.98
C SER A 64 -13.91 15.69 -4.01
N ILE A 65 -12.65 15.68 -3.57
CA ILE A 65 -11.50 15.87 -4.47
C ILE A 65 -11.31 14.71 -5.45
N MET A 66 -11.70 13.48 -5.08
CA MET A 66 -11.68 12.33 -5.99
C MET A 66 -12.82 12.38 -7.00
N SER A 67 -14.04 12.69 -6.55
CA SER A 67 -15.21 12.76 -7.43
C SER A 67 -15.19 13.98 -8.37
N SER A 68 -14.48 15.05 -8.01
CA SER A 68 -14.20 16.18 -8.91
C SER A 68 -12.99 15.97 -9.81
N LEU A 69 -12.26 14.86 -9.65
CA LEU A 69 -11.01 14.55 -10.37
C LEU A 69 -9.87 15.55 -10.13
N GLU A 70 -9.95 16.35 -9.06
CA GLU A 70 -8.86 17.24 -8.62
C GLU A 70 -7.67 16.44 -8.10
N PHE A 71 -7.93 15.28 -7.49
CA PHE A 71 -6.90 14.38 -6.99
C PHE A 71 -7.31 12.92 -7.13
N MET A 72 -6.40 12.09 -7.62
CA MET A 72 -6.57 10.65 -7.67
C MET A 72 -5.38 9.96 -6.99
N PRO A 73 -5.62 9.09 -5.99
CA PRO A 73 -4.53 8.35 -5.37
C PRO A 73 -3.99 7.30 -6.34
N ASN A 74 -2.84 6.71 -5.97
CA ASN A 74 -2.20 5.67 -6.79
C ASN A 74 -3.07 4.41 -6.95
N SER A 75 -2.70 3.55 -7.91
CA SER A 75 -3.45 2.33 -8.21
C SER A 75 -3.68 1.41 -6.99
N PRO A 76 -2.69 1.07 -6.15
CA PRO A 76 -2.94 0.21 -4.99
C PRO A 76 -3.94 0.80 -4.01
N THR A 77 -3.93 2.12 -3.80
CA THR A 77 -4.93 2.77 -2.92
C THR A 77 -6.35 2.58 -3.48
N LEU A 78 -6.57 2.84 -4.77
CA LEU A 78 -7.88 2.62 -5.40
C LEU A 78 -8.31 1.15 -5.33
N MET A 79 -7.37 0.24 -5.61
CA MET A 79 -7.63 -1.20 -5.67
C MET A 79 -7.93 -1.80 -4.28
N ASN A 80 -7.23 -1.36 -3.23
CA ASN A 80 -7.13 -2.11 -1.96
C ASN A 80 -7.66 -1.37 -0.72
N ALA A 81 -7.81 -0.04 -0.74
CA ALA A 81 -8.28 0.69 0.44
C ALA A 81 -9.67 0.21 0.87
N GLY A 82 -9.85 -0.14 2.15
CA GLY A 82 -11.12 -0.67 2.66
C GLY A 82 -11.47 -2.08 2.19
N ARG A 83 -10.49 -2.85 1.69
CA ARG A 83 -10.60 -4.29 1.37
C ARG A 83 -9.63 -5.09 2.22
N GLU A 84 -9.80 -6.41 2.23
CA GLU A 84 -9.04 -7.37 3.04
C GLU A 84 -7.52 -7.23 2.92
N LEU A 85 -6.98 -7.12 1.69
CA LEU A 85 -5.52 -7.01 1.48
C LEU A 85 -4.92 -5.74 2.10
N GLY A 86 -5.64 -4.61 2.10
CA GLY A 86 -5.21 -3.36 2.74
C GLY A 86 -3.91 -2.71 2.23
N GLN A 87 -3.20 -3.31 1.26
CA GLN A 87 -1.91 -2.82 0.79
C GLN A 87 -2.05 -1.58 -0.12
N LEU A 88 -1.75 -0.41 0.43
CA LEU A 88 -1.88 0.89 -0.27
C LEU A 88 -0.59 1.32 -0.99
N SER A 89 0.53 0.67 -0.70
CA SER A 89 1.83 1.01 -1.27
C SER A 89 2.19 0.07 -2.43
N ALA A 90 2.85 0.63 -3.45
CA ALA A 90 3.46 -0.14 -4.56
C ALA A 90 5.00 -0.10 -4.50
N CYS A 91 5.58 0.54 -3.48
CA CYS A 91 7.03 0.67 -3.37
C CYS A 91 7.63 -0.58 -2.74
N PHE A 92 8.80 -0.95 -3.22
CA PHE A 92 9.63 -2.02 -2.66
C PHE A 92 10.91 -1.44 -2.08
N LEU A 93 11.54 -2.19 -1.19
CA LEU A 93 12.84 -1.82 -0.62
C LEU A 93 13.95 -1.91 -1.67
N PRO A 94 15.05 -1.14 -1.52
CA PRO A 94 16.15 -1.08 -2.48
C PRO A 94 16.72 -2.44 -2.93
N ASP A 95 16.70 -3.44 -2.05
CA ASP A 95 17.25 -4.77 -2.26
C ASP A 95 16.26 -5.79 -2.85
N GLN A 96 14.98 -5.44 -3.00
CA GLN A 96 13.99 -6.31 -3.62
C GLN A 96 14.46 -6.72 -5.02
N LEU A 97 14.61 -8.02 -5.25
CA LEU A 97 15.06 -8.54 -6.54
C LEU A 97 13.93 -8.49 -7.59
N ILE A 98 14.28 -8.01 -8.77
CA ILE A 98 13.45 -7.94 -9.97
C ILE A 98 14.12 -8.79 -11.04
N ILE A 99 13.38 -9.72 -11.63
CA ILE A 99 13.88 -10.58 -12.71
C ILE A 99 14.02 -9.74 -13.98
N THR A 100 15.24 -9.65 -14.51
CA THR A 100 15.55 -8.97 -15.77
C THR A 100 16.03 -9.96 -16.83
N ASP A 101 16.17 -9.50 -18.06
CA ASP A 101 16.75 -10.26 -19.17
C ASP A 101 18.21 -10.71 -18.94
N CYS A 102 18.94 -10.02 -18.07
CA CYS A 102 20.30 -10.35 -17.65
C CYS A 102 20.37 -10.88 -16.21
N GLY A 103 19.27 -11.47 -15.73
CA GLY A 103 19.17 -12.08 -14.41
C GLY A 103 18.53 -11.18 -13.35
N PRO A 104 18.37 -11.66 -12.11
CA PRO A 104 17.78 -10.87 -11.03
C PRO A 104 18.67 -9.67 -10.67
N LYS A 105 18.06 -8.48 -10.57
CA LYS A 105 18.71 -7.26 -10.08
C LYS A 105 17.92 -6.67 -8.91
N PRO A 106 18.58 -6.11 -7.88
CA PRO A 106 17.90 -5.27 -6.90
C PRO A 106 17.14 -4.13 -7.58
N ILE A 107 15.94 -3.78 -7.11
CA ILE A 107 15.11 -2.73 -7.69
C ILE A 107 15.82 -1.36 -7.66
N SER A 108 16.73 -1.14 -6.71
CA SER A 108 17.59 0.05 -6.65
C SER A 108 18.55 0.19 -7.82
N GLN A 109 18.89 -0.91 -8.48
CA GLN A 109 19.80 -0.95 -9.63
C GLN A 109 19.08 -0.91 -10.97
N ILE A 110 17.75 -1.04 -10.99
CA ILE A 110 16.96 -0.96 -12.21
C ILE A 110 17.01 0.46 -12.79
N ARG A 111 17.18 0.54 -14.10
CA ARG A 111 17.26 1.79 -14.88
C ARG A 111 16.13 1.87 -15.90
N GLU A 112 15.79 3.09 -16.31
CA GLU A 112 14.92 3.25 -17.48
C GLU A 112 15.59 2.61 -18.69
N GLY A 113 14.84 1.77 -19.40
CA GLY A 113 15.35 0.97 -20.50
C GLY A 113 15.64 -0.49 -20.19
N ASP A 114 15.82 -0.86 -18.92
CA ASP A 114 15.98 -2.26 -18.53
C ASP A 114 14.75 -3.09 -18.93
N MET A 115 14.95 -4.36 -19.26
CA MET A 115 13.87 -5.30 -19.58
C MET A 115 13.53 -6.13 -18.34
N VAL A 116 12.31 -6.02 -17.84
CA VAL A 116 11.85 -6.73 -16.64
C VAL A 116 10.77 -7.75 -16.97
N LEU A 117 10.79 -8.90 -16.28
CA LEU A 117 9.80 -9.96 -16.46
C LEU A 117 8.46 -9.54 -15.85
N THR A 118 7.39 -9.67 -16.62
CA THR A 118 6.03 -9.40 -16.16
C THR A 118 5.32 -10.68 -15.74
N HIS A 119 4.25 -10.55 -14.94
CA HIS A 119 3.34 -11.66 -14.56
C HIS A 119 2.75 -12.47 -15.73
N LYS A 120 2.84 -11.98 -16.98
CA LYS A 120 2.42 -12.70 -18.19
C LYS A 120 3.58 -13.45 -18.87
N ASN A 121 4.64 -13.72 -18.11
CA ASN A 121 5.85 -14.40 -18.58
C ASN A 121 6.46 -13.78 -19.85
N ARG A 122 6.55 -12.45 -19.89
CA ARG A 122 7.16 -11.71 -21.00
C ARG A 122 7.96 -10.53 -20.48
N LEU A 123 9.03 -10.19 -21.18
CA LEU A 123 9.86 -9.03 -20.88
C LEU A 123 9.21 -7.73 -21.37
N ARG A 124 9.30 -6.68 -20.56
CA ARG A 124 8.86 -5.32 -20.91
C ARG A 124 9.89 -4.30 -20.47
N LYS A 125 10.05 -3.26 -21.28
CA LYS A 125 10.95 -2.14 -21.02
C LYS A 125 10.43 -1.31 -19.85
N VAL A 126 11.31 -0.99 -18.90
CA VAL A 126 11.06 -0.01 -17.86
C VAL A 126 11.04 1.37 -18.50
N THR A 127 9.88 2.03 -18.48
CA THR A 127 9.71 3.35 -19.10
C THR A 127 9.97 4.51 -18.14
N ARG A 128 9.79 4.27 -16.84
CA ARG A 128 9.95 5.28 -15.80
C ARG A 128 10.25 4.66 -14.44
N LEU A 129 11.06 5.34 -13.65
CA LEU A 129 11.29 4.99 -12.23
C LEU A 129 10.58 5.95 -11.29
N PHE A 130 10.06 5.42 -10.19
CA PHE A 130 9.56 6.19 -9.06
C PHE A 130 10.50 5.95 -7.87
N LYS A 131 11.07 7.02 -7.32
CA LYS A 131 11.93 6.96 -6.13
C LYS A 131 11.31 7.83 -5.05
N ARG A 132 11.16 7.28 -3.85
CA ARG A 132 10.78 8.02 -2.64
C ARG A 132 11.96 7.93 -1.68
N LYS A 133 12.40 9.07 -1.15
CA LYS A 133 13.33 9.07 -0.02
C LYS A 133 12.53 8.73 1.24
N SER A 134 12.93 7.64 1.89
CA SER A 134 12.63 7.40 3.31
C SER A 134 13.91 7.75 4.06
N ASN A 135 13.80 8.52 5.13
CA ASN A 135 14.99 8.94 5.88
C ASN A 135 15.60 7.78 6.67
N GLU A 136 14.80 6.74 6.96
CA GLU A 136 15.19 5.64 7.82
C GLU A 136 14.66 4.32 7.26
N ILE A 137 15.55 3.34 7.13
CA ILE A 137 15.22 1.92 6.92
C ILE A 137 15.67 1.22 8.19
N TYR A 138 14.75 0.51 8.83
CA TYR A 138 15.01 -0.27 10.01
C TYR A 138 15.33 -1.71 9.61
N ILE A 139 16.35 -2.27 10.25
CA ILE A 139 16.75 -3.67 10.10
C ILE A 139 16.39 -4.34 11.41
N LEU A 140 15.41 -5.23 11.37
CA LEU A 140 14.99 -6.01 12.53
C LEU A 140 15.69 -7.37 12.48
N ASP A 141 16.68 -7.53 13.35
CA ASP A 141 17.37 -8.80 13.58
C ASP A 141 16.54 -9.66 14.55
N ILE A 142 15.88 -10.69 14.01
CA ILE A 142 15.01 -11.55 14.80
C ILE A 142 15.86 -12.65 15.46
N PHE A 143 16.18 -12.46 16.75
CA PHE A 143 17.11 -13.29 17.52
C PHE A 143 16.89 -14.82 17.43
N LYS A 144 15.64 -15.29 17.28
CA LYS A 144 15.32 -16.74 17.19
C LYS A 144 15.25 -17.28 15.76
N LEU A 145 15.34 -16.42 14.74
CA LEU A 145 15.35 -16.81 13.34
C LEU A 145 16.69 -16.39 12.74
N LEU A 146 17.69 -17.26 12.91
CA LEU A 146 19.12 -17.05 12.59
C LEU A 146 19.42 -16.65 11.13
N SER A 147 18.42 -16.49 10.27
CA SER A 147 18.59 -16.10 8.86
C SER A 147 17.49 -15.17 8.34
N SER A 148 16.66 -14.59 9.22
CA SER A 148 15.56 -13.72 8.81
C SER A 148 15.77 -12.31 9.36
N THR A 149 16.43 -11.46 8.57
CA THR A 149 16.46 -10.02 8.81
C THR A 149 15.30 -9.36 8.07
N LEU A 150 14.39 -8.72 8.80
CA LEU A 150 13.31 -7.95 8.17
C LEU A 150 13.80 -6.51 7.97
N LYS A 151 13.98 -6.10 6.72
CA LYS A 151 14.20 -4.69 6.37
C LYS A 151 12.86 -4.06 6.11
N VAL A 152 12.61 -2.88 6.68
CA VAL A 152 11.31 -2.22 6.56
C VAL A 152 11.42 -0.73 6.91
N THR A 153 10.52 0.10 6.40
CA THR A 153 10.47 1.54 6.74
C THR A 153 9.93 1.76 8.14
N GLY A 154 10.36 2.80 8.85
CA GLY A 154 9.91 3.11 10.22
C GLY A 154 8.40 3.23 10.38
N GLU A 155 7.73 3.83 9.41
CA GLU A 155 6.26 4.02 9.38
C GLU A 155 5.47 2.71 9.24
N HIS A 156 6.11 1.59 8.92
CA HIS A 156 5.37 0.34 8.74
C HIS A 156 4.89 -0.20 10.09
N PRO A 157 3.58 -0.46 10.28
CA PRO A 157 3.09 -1.08 11.49
C PRO A 157 3.48 -2.57 11.49
N ILE A 158 4.04 -3.05 12.60
CA ILE A 158 4.32 -4.46 12.85
C ILE A 158 3.61 -4.89 14.14
N TRP A 159 3.07 -6.11 14.15
CA TRP A 159 2.48 -6.68 15.35
C TRP A 159 3.61 -6.98 16.34
N ALA A 160 3.62 -6.32 17.48
CA ALA A 160 4.71 -6.44 18.45
C ALA A 160 4.23 -6.27 19.90
N LEU A 161 5.01 -6.81 20.83
CA LEU A 161 4.84 -6.66 22.27
C LEU A 161 6.08 -5.95 22.82
N LYS A 162 5.88 -4.74 23.38
CA LYS A 162 6.97 -4.02 24.03
C LYS A 162 7.41 -4.74 25.29
N ARG A 163 8.71 -4.74 25.55
CA ARG A 163 9.27 -5.40 26.74
C ARG A 163 8.68 -4.79 28.01
N GLY A 164 8.01 -5.63 28.80
CA GLY A 164 7.36 -5.23 30.06
C GLY A 164 5.88 -4.88 29.90
N GLU A 165 5.35 -4.84 28.68
CA GLU A 165 3.91 -4.81 28.44
C GLU A 165 3.35 -6.25 28.41
N MET A 166 2.04 -6.39 28.64
CA MET A 166 1.35 -7.69 28.65
C MET A 166 0.56 -7.96 27.36
N GLU A 167 0.18 -6.91 26.64
CA GLU A 167 -0.70 -7.00 25.48
C GLU A 167 0.02 -6.50 24.22
N PRO A 168 0.05 -7.29 23.13
CA PRO A 168 0.64 -6.86 21.87
C PRO A 168 -0.23 -5.82 21.16
N ALA A 169 0.40 -5.00 20.32
CA ALA A 169 -0.26 -3.99 19.52
C ALA A 169 0.43 -3.84 18.14
N TRP A 170 -0.24 -3.15 17.21
CA TRP A 170 0.40 -2.67 15.99
C TRP A 170 1.27 -1.46 16.34
N ILE A 171 2.57 -1.62 16.23
CA ILE A 171 3.58 -0.62 16.60
C ILE A 171 4.35 -0.22 15.34
N HIS A 172 4.61 1.08 15.15
CA HIS A 172 5.49 1.51 14.06
C HIS A 172 6.90 0.98 14.31
N VAL A 173 7.55 0.47 13.27
CA VAL A 173 8.91 -0.09 13.40
C VAL A 173 9.89 0.91 14.01
N SER A 174 9.70 2.21 13.78
CA SER A 174 10.49 3.26 14.41
C SER A 174 10.41 3.33 15.93
N ASP A 175 9.33 2.81 16.52
CA ASP A 175 9.08 2.83 17.96
C ASP A 175 9.54 1.56 18.68
N LEU A 176 10.07 0.58 17.94
CA LEU A 176 10.61 -0.66 18.50
C LEU A 176 11.97 -0.44 19.15
N LYS A 177 12.22 -1.18 20.22
CA LYS A 177 13.50 -1.21 20.93
C LYS A 177 14.08 -2.63 20.96
N PRO A 178 15.41 -2.78 21.01
CA PRO A 178 16.03 -4.08 21.24
C PRO A 178 15.46 -4.78 22.48
N GLY A 179 14.97 -6.00 22.31
CA GLY A 179 14.31 -6.79 23.35
C GLY A 179 12.78 -6.75 23.33
N ASP A 180 12.17 -5.94 22.47
CA ASP A 180 10.75 -6.08 22.13
C ASP A 180 10.52 -7.36 21.30
N TYR A 181 9.32 -7.93 21.40
CA TYR A 181 8.95 -9.14 20.68
C TYR A 181 8.13 -8.78 19.45
N VAL A 182 8.47 -9.34 18.29
CA VAL A 182 7.69 -9.17 17.05
C VAL A 182 6.89 -10.45 16.75
N GLY A 183 5.61 -10.28 16.45
CA GLY A 183 4.74 -11.35 15.99
C GLY A 183 4.97 -11.59 14.51
N LEU A 184 5.31 -12.82 14.16
CA LEU A 184 5.52 -13.27 12.79
C LEU A 184 4.54 -14.41 12.53
N SER A 185 3.76 -14.32 11.45
CA SER A 185 3.08 -15.49 10.90
C SER A 185 3.92 -16.02 9.73
N PHE A 186 4.13 -17.34 9.70
CA PHE A 186 4.71 -18.02 8.55
C PHE A 186 3.63 -18.35 7.53
#